data_AF-A0A1I6CQ14-F1
#
_entry.id   AF-A0A1I6CQ14-F1
#
_cell.length_a   1.000
_cell.length_b   1.000
_cell.length_c   1.000
_cell.angle_alpha   90.00
_cell.angle_beta   90.00
_cell.angle_gamma   90.00
#
_symmetry.space_group_name_H-M   'P 1'
#
loop_
_entity.id
_entity.type
_entity.pdbx_description
1 polymer ?
#
loop_
_entity_poly.entity_id
_entity_poly.type
_entity_poly.pdbx_seq_one_letter_code
_entity_poly.pdbx_strand_id
1 'polypeptide(L)'
;MTKEDNVLSLNADAAPAADPEAVRMSGYVDEMGLSNAMLARILTSLEDDKAEDIVTVDLRGKSAMGDHMVICSGRSSRQVSAIAEKLSARIKEEFGLTPRSEGGDTGDWVLIDTGDVIVHVFRPEVRDFYQLEKMWLPAGAAPAQTRS
;
A
#
# COMPACT_ATOMS: atom_id res chain seq x y z
N MET A 1 -72.62 -8.39 -14.50
CA MET A 1 -72.09 -8.76 -15.83
C MET A 1 -71.20 -7.61 -16.27
N THR A 2 -69.98 -7.52 -15.71
CA THR A 2 -68.68 -7.63 -16.43
C THR A 2 -68.52 -6.56 -17.52
N LYS A 3 -67.56 -5.62 -17.47
CA LYS A 3 -66.14 -5.74 -17.16
C LYS A 3 -65.52 -4.36 -16.84
N GLU A 4 -64.65 -4.34 -15.83
CA GLU A 4 -63.52 -3.41 -15.71
C GLU A 4 -62.54 -3.65 -16.87
N ASP A 5 -61.70 -2.67 -17.22
CA ASP A 5 -60.27 -2.88 -17.59
C ASP A 5 -59.64 -1.50 -17.92
N ASN A 6 -59.11 -0.87 -16.87
CA ASN A 6 -58.18 0.25 -16.96
C ASN A 6 -56.77 -0.34 -17.07
N VAL A 7 -56.12 -0.22 -18.22
CA VAL A 7 -54.72 -0.61 -18.39
C VAL A 7 -53.88 0.63 -18.69
N LEU A 8 -53.34 1.21 -17.61
CA LEU A 8 -52.28 2.20 -17.64
C LEU A 8 -51.03 1.55 -18.26
N SER A 9 -50.65 1.98 -19.45
CA SER A 9 -49.35 1.66 -20.04
C SER A 9 -48.28 2.45 -19.30
N LEU A 10 -47.59 1.80 -18.36
CA LEU A 10 -46.37 2.32 -17.75
C LEU A 10 -45.22 2.09 -18.75
N ASN A 11 -44.81 3.16 -19.44
CA ASN A 11 -43.49 3.21 -20.06
C ASN A 11 -42.47 3.22 -18.92
N ALA A 12 -41.91 2.04 -18.63
CA ALA A 12 -40.74 1.91 -17.78
C ALA A 12 -39.53 2.45 -18.57
N ASP A 13 -39.13 3.67 -18.25
CA ASP A 13 -37.84 4.22 -18.65
C ASP A 13 -36.75 3.36 -17.99
N ALA A 14 -36.19 2.44 -18.78
CA ALA A 14 -35.11 1.57 -18.35
C ALA A 14 -33.84 2.43 -18.26
N ALA A 15 -33.45 2.79 -17.03
CA ALA A 15 -32.13 3.36 -16.77
C ALA A 15 -31.05 2.46 -17.41
N PRO A 16 -29.99 3.03 -18.01
CA PRO A 16 -28.97 2.24 -18.67
C PRO A 16 -28.25 1.39 -17.62
N ALA A 17 -28.40 0.07 -17.72
CA ALA A 17 -27.60 -0.87 -16.96
C ALA A 17 -26.14 -0.67 -17.38
N ALA A 18 -25.36 0.01 -16.54
CA ALA A 18 -23.92 0.12 -16.72
C ALA A 18 -23.33 -1.29 -16.80
N ASP A 19 -22.50 -1.54 -17.81
CA ASP A 19 -21.87 -2.83 -18.04
C ASP A 19 -21.10 -3.26 -16.78
N PRO A 20 -21.42 -4.43 -16.18
CA PRO A 20 -20.78 -4.89 -14.95
C PRO A 20 -19.28 -5.17 -15.13
N GLU A 21 -18.78 -5.32 -16.37
CA GLU A 21 -17.34 -5.41 -16.65
C GLU A 21 -16.67 -4.02 -16.61
N ALA A 22 -17.34 -2.99 -17.13
CA ALA A 22 -16.87 -1.61 -17.09
C ALA A 22 -16.86 -1.03 -15.66
N VAL A 23 -17.86 -1.37 -14.83
CA VAL A 23 -17.90 -0.98 -13.41
C VAL A 23 -16.77 -1.65 -12.63
N ARG A 24 -16.48 -2.93 -12.91
CA ARG A 24 -15.35 -3.65 -12.30
C ARG A 24 -13.99 -3.06 -12.70
N MET A 25 -13.82 -2.76 -13.99
CA MET A 25 -12.60 -2.11 -14.48
C MET A 25 -12.42 -0.71 -13.88
N SER A 26 -13.51 0.06 -13.77
CA SER A 26 -13.50 1.39 -13.13
C SER A 26 -13.13 1.33 -11.64
N GLY A 27 -13.61 0.31 -10.91
CA GLY A 27 -13.22 0.10 -9.51
C GLY A 27 -11.74 -0.25 -9.38
N TYR A 28 -11.25 -1.16 -10.24
CA TYR A 28 -9.86 -1.59 -10.22
C TYR A 28 -8.87 -0.45 -10.53
N VAL A 29 -9.21 0.44 -11.46
CA VAL A 29 -8.34 1.60 -11.76
C VAL A 29 -8.34 2.64 -10.64
N ASP A 30 -9.43 2.76 -9.87
CA ASP A 30 -9.53 3.65 -8.71
C ASP A 30 -8.71 3.10 -7.53
N GLU A 31 -8.84 1.80 -7.24
CA GLU A 31 -8.04 1.07 -6.24
C GLU A 31 -6.54 1.14 -6.56
N MET A 32 -6.15 0.88 -7.81
CA MET A 32 -4.75 1.01 -8.25
C MET A 32 -4.27 2.47 -8.18
N GLY A 33 -5.14 3.45 -8.43
CA GLY A 33 -4.83 4.86 -8.24
C GLY A 33 -4.51 5.20 -6.78
N LEU A 34 -5.30 4.66 -5.85
CA LEU A 34 -5.13 4.84 -4.42
C LEU A 34 -3.85 4.16 -3.91
N SER A 35 -3.56 2.92 -4.32
CA SER A 35 -2.36 2.20 -3.88
C SER A 35 -1.07 2.90 -4.34
N ASN A 36 -1.06 3.44 -5.57
CA ASN A 36 0.05 4.27 -6.06
C ASN A 36 0.21 5.58 -5.29
N ALA A 37 -0.90 6.27 -4.98
CA ALA A 37 -0.87 7.50 -4.19
C ALA A 37 -0.34 7.25 -2.76
N MET A 38 -0.74 6.13 -2.16
CA MET A 38 -0.26 5.69 -0.86
C MET A 38 1.23 5.38 -0.88
N LEU A 39 1.70 4.63 -1.90
CA LEU A 39 3.13 4.37 -2.09
C LEU A 39 3.92 5.68 -2.18
N ALA A 40 3.49 6.62 -3.03
CA ALA A 40 4.16 7.91 -3.18
C ALA A 40 4.24 8.66 -1.84
N ARG A 41 3.15 8.64 -1.07
CA ARG A 41 3.12 9.28 0.24
C ARG A 41 4.05 8.63 1.26
N ILE A 42 4.11 7.30 1.26
CA ILE A 42 5.04 6.51 2.09
C ILE A 42 6.48 6.88 1.75
N LEU A 43 6.85 6.92 0.48
CA LEU A 43 8.22 7.26 0.06
C LEU A 43 8.63 8.66 0.54
N THR A 44 7.79 9.67 0.31
CA THR A 44 8.02 11.03 0.83
C THR A 44 8.16 11.04 2.36
N SER A 45 7.30 10.30 3.08
CA SER A 45 7.36 10.19 4.54
C SER A 45 8.70 9.61 5.02
N LEU A 46 9.22 8.59 4.34
CA LEU A 46 10.48 7.95 4.67
C LEU A 46 11.67 8.89 4.39
N GLU A 47 11.65 9.64 3.29
CA GLU A 47 12.66 10.65 2.96
C GLU A 47 12.68 11.82 3.96
N ASP A 48 11.51 12.29 4.38
CA ASP A 48 11.36 13.35 5.38
C ASP A 48 11.98 12.95 6.72
N ASP A 49 11.77 11.69 7.14
CA ASP A 49 12.32 11.14 8.38
C ASP A 49 13.75 10.59 8.23
N LYS A 50 14.40 10.83 7.08
CA LYS A 50 15.79 10.46 6.79
C LYS A 50 16.04 8.95 6.94
N ALA A 51 15.10 8.15 6.45
CA ALA A 51 15.34 6.72 6.25
C ALA A 51 16.39 6.52 5.15
N GLU A 52 17.17 5.46 5.28
CA GLU A 52 18.27 5.10 4.38
C GLU A 52 17.91 3.86 3.56
N ASP A 53 18.58 3.67 2.42
CA ASP A 53 18.46 2.48 1.57
C ASP A 53 17.01 2.09 1.26
N ILE A 54 16.18 3.08 0.92
CA ILE A 54 14.77 2.88 0.59
C ILE A 54 14.68 2.13 -0.75
N VAL A 55 14.11 0.94 -0.71
CA VAL A 55 13.91 0.06 -1.86
C VAL A 55 12.44 -0.28 -1.97
N THR A 56 11.88 -0.13 -3.17
CA THR A 56 10.50 -0.52 -3.49
C THR A 56 10.52 -1.80 -4.32
N VAL A 57 9.67 -2.75 -3.95
CA VAL A 57 9.46 -4.02 -4.62
C VAL A 57 8.01 -4.08 -5.09
N ASP A 58 7.82 -4.27 -6.40
CA ASP A 58 6.49 -4.48 -6.99
C ASP A 58 6.04 -5.93 -6.77
N LEU A 59 4.96 -6.08 -5.99
CA LEU A 59 4.36 -7.36 -5.62
C LEU A 59 3.13 -7.71 -6.47
N ARG A 60 2.64 -6.79 -7.31
CA ARG A 60 1.45 -7.02 -8.14
C ARG A 60 1.63 -8.25 -9.02
N GLY A 61 0.65 -9.16 -8.95
CA GLY A 61 0.68 -10.43 -9.66
C GLY A 61 1.67 -11.47 -9.13
N LYS A 62 2.39 -11.17 -8.03
CA LYS A 62 3.36 -12.08 -7.39
C LYS A 62 2.96 -12.51 -5.98
N SER A 63 2.23 -11.66 -5.26
CA SER A 63 1.78 -11.91 -3.89
C SER A 63 0.37 -11.36 -3.66
N ALA A 64 -0.38 -12.00 -2.76
CA ALA A 64 -1.68 -11.53 -2.30
C ALA A 64 -1.58 -10.64 -1.04
N MET A 65 -0.36 -10.38 -0.54
CA MET A 65 -0.14 -9.63 0.69
C MET A 65 -0.26 -8.09 0.49
N GLY A 66 -0.17 -7.60 -0.74
CA GLY A 66 -0.25 -6.19 -1.09
C GLY A 66 0.29 -5.94 -2.50
N ASP A 67 0.10 -4.71 -3.01
CA ASP A 67 0.60 -4.29 -4.32
C ASP A 67 2.09 -3.95 -4.28
N HIS A 68 2.55 -3.37 -3.18
CA HIS A 68 3.92 -2.91 -3.02
C HIS A 68 4.51 -3.30 -1.68
N MET A 69 5.81 -3.56 -1.69
CA MET A 69 6.61 -3.62 -0.47
C MET A 69 7.71 -2.59 -0.52
N VAL A 70 7.90 -1.87 0.58
CA VAL A 70 8.98 -0.91 0.76
C VAL A 70 9.89 -1.41 1.89
N ILE A 71 11.20 -1.38 1.66
CA ILE A 71 12.21 -1.77 2.64
C ILE A 71 13.13 -0.57 2.83
N CYS A 72 13.35 -0.15 4.07
CA CYS A 72 14.28 0.94 4.39
C CYS A 72 15.02 0.68 5.70
N SER A 73 16.01 1.53 5.98
CA SER A 73 16.88 1.45 7.16
C SER A 73 16.73 2.70 8.03
N GLY A 74 16.79 2.54 9.35
CA GLY A 74 16.90 3.62 10.33
C GLY A 74 18.17 3.46 11.18
N ARG A 75 18.93 4.54 11.39
CA ARG A 75 20.27 4.52 11.99
C ARG A 75 20.34 4.15 13.49
N SER A 76 19.20 4.02 14.15
CA SER A 76 19.09 3.61 15.56
C SER A 76 17.69 3.11 15.86
N SER A 77 17.53 2.31 16.92
CA SER A 77 16.22 1.79 17.33
C SER A 77 15.19 2.90 17.55
N ARG A 78 15.62 4.02 18.12
CA ARG A 78 14.76 5.20 18.30
C ARG A 78 14.30 5.80 16.98
N GLN A 79 15.16 5.87 15.97
CA GLN A 79 14.75 6.38 14.65
C GLN A 79 13.79 5.40 13.98
N VAL A 80 14.06 4.10 14.06
CA VAL A 80 13.18 3.05 13.51
C VAL A 80 11.77 3.16 14.08
N SER A 81 11.62 3.19 15.41
CA SER A 81 10.30 3.36 16.04
C SER A 81 9.65 4.70 15.67
N ALA A 82 10.42 5.80 15.64
CA ALA A 82 9.89 7.11 15.27
C ALA A 82 9.41 7.19 13.82
N ILE A 83 10.12 6.57 12.87
CA ILE A 83 9.69 6.46 11.47
C ILE A 83 8.35 5.72 11.42
N ALA A 84 8.23 4.59 12.12
CA ALA A 84 7.03 3.78 12.08
C ALA A 84 5.80 4.47 12.69
N GLU A 85 5.96 5.12 13.85
CA GLU A 85 4.90 5.87 14.50
C GLU A 85 4.41 7.04 13.65
N LYS A 86 5.35 7.84 13.12
CA LYS A 86 5.02 9.00 12.27
C LYS A 86 4.38 8.59 10.96
N LEU A 87 4.89 7.53 10.31
CA LEU A 87 4.30 7.03 9.09
C LEU A 87 2.86 6.56 9.34
N SER A 88 2.63 5.78 10.40
CA SER A 88 1.29 5.31 10.75
C SER A 88 0.32 6.47 11.03
N ALA A 89 0.79 7.52 11.72
CA ALA A 89 0.00 8.73 11.95
C ALA A 89 -0.36 9.46 10.65
N ARG A 90 0.61 9.69 9.76
CA ARG A 90 0.39 10.34 8.46
C ARG A 90 -0.59 9.57 7.58
N ILE A 91 -0.47 8.24 7.54
CA ILE A 91 -1.41 7.40 6.77
C ILE A 91 -2.82 7.50 7.33
N LYS A 92 -2.96 7.52 8.65
CA LYS A 92 -4.27 7.70 9.31
C LYS A 92 -4.88 9.06 9.03
N GLU A 93 -4.09 10.12 9.06
CA GLU A 93 -4.57 11.48 8.80
C GLU A 93 -4.98 11.69 7.34
N GLU A 94 -4.24 11.14 6.39
CA GLU A 94 -4.43 11.44 4.96
C GLU A 94 -5.35 10.45 4.24
N PHE A 95 -5.34 9.17 4.64
CA PHE A 95 -6.13 8.11 3.99
C PHE A 95 -7.24 7.56 4.90
N GLY A 96 -7.30 7.97 6.16
CA GLY A 96 -8.29 7.45 7.12
C GLY A 96 -8.05 5.99 7.53
N LEU A 97 -6.93 5.39 7.13
CA LEU A 97 -6.57 4.00 7.42
C LEU A 97 -5.71 3.93 8.66
N THR A 98 -5.92 2.91 9.51
CA THR A 98 -5.03 2.66 10.66
C THR A 98 -4.14 1.47 10.33
N PRO A 99 -2.86 1.70 9.98
CA PRO A 99 -1.95 0.61 9.67
C PRO A 99 -1.74 -0.28 10.89
N ARG A 100 -1.48 -1.57 10.66
CA ARG A 100 -1.02 -2.47 11.70
C ARG A 100 0.50 -2.42 11.78
N SER A 101 1.03 -2.39 13.00
CA SER A 101 2.48 -2.33 13.23
C SER A 101 2.95 -3.49 14.11
N GLU A 102 4.07 -4.12 13.74
CA GLU A 102 4.71 -5.20 14.51
C GLU A 102 6.19 -4.90 14.75
N GLY A 103 6.76 -5.36 15.86
CA GLY A 103 8.20 -5.21 16.17
C GLY A 103 8.63 -3.87 16.80
N GLY A 104 7.69 -2.92 16.97
CA GLY A 104 7.94 -1.57 17.50
C GLY A 104 8.66 -1.50 18.85
N ASP A 105 8.44 -2.49 19.72
CA ASP A 105 8.92 -2.48 21.10
C ASP A 105 10.45 -2.60 21.25
N THR A 106 11.09 -3.33 20.34
CA THR A 106 12.56 -3.50 20.34
C THR A 106 13.25 -2.46 19.46
N GLY A 107 12.55 -1.95 18.44
CA GLY A 107 13.05 -0.97 17.47
C GLY A 107 14.18 -1.49 16.58
N ASP A 108 14.49 -2.78 16.62
CA ASP A 108 15.49 -3.41 15.75
C ASP A 108 14.92 -3.67 14.34
N TRP A 109 13.61 -3.90 14.26
CA TRP A 109 12.82 -4.00 13.04
C TRP A 109 11.38 -3.61 13.34
N VAL A 110 10.74 -2.93 12.39
CA VAL A 110 9.30 -2.69 12.42
C VAL A 110 8.68 -3.02 11.07
N LEU A 111 7.56 -3.72 11.09
CA LEU A 111 6.69 -3.92 9.93
C LEU A 111 5.44 -3.06 10.09
N ILE A 112 5.05 -2.40 9.01
CA ILE A 112 3.87 -1.54 8.93
C ILE A 112 3.04 -2.02 7.74
N ASP A 113 1.86 -2.54 8.03
CA ASP A 113 0.91 -3.10 7.07
C ASP A 113 -0.25 -2.13 6.86
N THR A 114 -0.33 -1.52 5.67
CA THR A 114 -1.44 -0.64 5.26
C THR A 114 -2.52 -1.37 4.47
N GLY A 115 -2.37 -2.67 4.19
CA GLY A 115 -3.16 -3.44 3.24
C GLY A 115 -2.52 -3.48 1.85
N ASP A 116 -2.42 -2.33 1.18
CA ASP A 116 -1.91 -2.27 -0.21
C ASP A 116 -0.39 -2.08 -0.28
N VAL A 117 0.21 -1.48 0.75
CA VAL A 117 1.66 -1.24 0.83
C VAL A 117 2.21 -1.74 2.16
N ILE A 118 3.18 -2.64 2.11
CA ILE A 118 3.86 -3.16 3.30
C ILE A 118 5.21 -2.45 3.43
N VAL A 119 5.48 -1.87 4.60
CA VAL A 119 6.74 -1.16 4.86
C VAL A 119 7.53 -1.91 5.93
N HIS A 120 8.76 -2.27 5.61
CA HIS A 120 9.71 -2.79 6.57
C HIS A 120 10.79 -1.75 6.86
N VAL A 121 10.93 -1.39 8.13
CA VAL A 121 11.98 -0.48 8.61
C VAL A 121 12.94 -1.31 9.47
N PHE A 122 14.19 -1.39 9.05
CA PHE A 122 15.21 -2.17 9.75
C PHE A 122 16.27 -1.28 10.36
N ARG A 123 16.94 -1.79 11.38
CA ARG A 123 18.29 -1.34 11.71
C ARG A 123 19.31 -1.89 10.68
N PRO A 124 20.32 -1.12 10.24
CA PRO A 124 21.29 -1.57 9.25
C PRO A 124 21.92 -2.93 9.57
N GLU A 125 22.37 -3.12 10.82
CA GLU A 125 22.97 -4.39 11.23
C GLU A 125 21.99 -5.58 11.21
N VAL A 126 20.69 -5.33 11.39
CA VAL A 126 19.64 -6.36 11.34
C VAL A 126 19.32 -6.70 9.89
N ARG A 127 19.24 -5.68 9.02
CA ARG A 127 19.02 -5.84 7.58
C ARG A 127 20.11 -6.69 6.94
N ASP A 128 21.37 -6.44 7.30
CA ASP A 128 22.53 -7.18 6.81
C ASP A 128 22.56 -8.62 7.33
N PHE A 129 22.27 -8.81 8.63
CA PHE A 129 22.29 -10.13 9.26
C PHE A 129 21.29 -11.10 8.61
N TYR A 130 20.07 -10.63 8.31
CA TYR A 130 19.03 -11.45 7.67
C TYR A 130 19.18 -11.57 6.14
N GLN A 131 20.16 -10.89 5.53
CA GLN A 131 20.40 -10.89 4.08
C GLN A 131 19.10 -10.71 3.26
N LEU A 132 18.23 -9.81 3.72
CA LEU A 132 16.86 -9.65 3.19
C LEU A 132 16.84 -9.41 1.67
N GLU A 133 17.88 -8.76 1.16
CA GLU A 133 18.10 -8.51 -0.26
C GLU A 133 18.17 -9.80 -1.08
N LYS A 134 18.67 -10.92 -0.53
CA LYS A 134 18.70 -12.21 -1.22
C LYS A 134 17.34 -12.91 -1.29
N MET A 135 16.41 -12.57 -0.40
CA MET A 135 15.07 -13.16 -0.38
C MET A 135 14.09 -12.40 -1.28
N TRP A 136 14.25 -11.08 -1.40
CA TRP A 136 13.24 -10.22 -2.04
C TRP A 136 13.69 -9.55 -3.33
N LEU A 137 15.00 -9.42 -3.57
CA LEU A 137 15.50 -9.00 -4.89
C LEU A 137 15.67 -10.24 -5.77
N PRO A 138 15.21 -10.22 -7.03
CA PRO A 138 15.52 -11.29 -7.96
C PRO A 138 17.04 -11.44 -8.06
N ALA A 139 17.54 -12.68 -8.06
CA ALA A 139 18.97 -12.97 -8.13
C ALA A 139 19.61 -12.20 -9.31
N GLY A 140 20.35 -11.13 -9.00
CA GLY A 140 20.99 -10.26 -10.00
C GLY A 140 20.52 -8.80 -10.07
N ALA A 141 19.51 -8.38 -9.30
CA ALA A 141 19.17 -6.95 -9.21
C ALA A 141 20.20 -6.22 -8.33
N ALA A 142 21.12 -5.49 -8.97
CA ALA A 142 21.95 -4.51 -8.28
C ALA A 142 21.05 -3.38 -7.73
N PRO A 143 21.27 -2.89 -6.49
CA PRO A 143 20.50 -1.77 -5.98
C PRO A 143 20.72 -0.56 -6.90
N ALA A 144 19.62 0.01 -7.39
CA ALA A 144 19.66 1.26 -8.13
C ALA A 144 20.06 2.37 -7.15
N GLN A 145 21.36 2.59 -7.00
CA GLN A 145 21.89 3.70 -6.23
C GLN A 145 21.69 4.98 -7.03
N THR A 146 20.64 5.73 -6.73
CA THR A 146 20.55 7.13 -7.15
C THR A 146 21.57 7.92 -6.34
N ARG A 147 22.71 8.20 -6.94
CA ARG A 147 23.69 9.15 -6.41
C ARG A 147 23.22 10.56 -6.73
N SER A 148 23.07 11.40 -5.71
CA SER A 148 23.06 12.86 -5.84
C SER A 148 24.47 13.40 -6.04
#